data_AF-A0AA42YUL2-F1
#
_entry.id   AF-A0AA42YUL2-F1
#
_cell.length_a   1.000
_cell.length_b   1.000
_cell.length_c   1.000
_cell.angle_alpha   90.00
_cell.angle_beta   90.00
_cell.angle_gamma   90.00
#
_symmetry.space_group_name_H-M   'P 1'
#
loop_
_entity.id
_entity.type
_entity.pdbx_description
1 polymer ?
#
loop_
_entity_poly.entity_id
_entity_poly.type
_entity_poly.pdbx_seq_one_letter_code
_entity_poly.pdbx_strand_id
1 'polypeptide(L)'
;MDSQSIDAATRQLLQRYGFDDIPFESLQKRLAEGTAGPAQNRIRGKVEPPEEGDLKALPPMGGDLRRELMELGTKAMHRGEVAAVILAGGMATRFGGVVKAAVEVLDGASFLELKLRDIAATAQRCDARIPVYLMTSFATDDVLRKMAESLTTDRCPIKTFPQFISLRMTPEGQLFRNDAGAPSPYAPGHGDLTFALRRSGILEAFQGSGGRTLMMSNVDNLTATLDPAVIGAHIEAGAALTAEMAPKEPGDKGGAPARVDGRAQIVEAFRFPEDFDQERIPVFNTNTFVLDAKSIDAEFPLTWFAVNKTVDGKPAVQFERLVGELTAFLDPAFLRVERHGPDARFQPIKTPEDIDKERADIVKALEARGCL
;
A
#
# COMPACT_ATOMS: atom_id res chain seq x y z
N MET A 1 -0.90 18.02 25.23
CA MET A 1 -1.75 18.79 24.29
C MET A 1 -2.72 19.62 25.11
N ASP A 2 -2.88 20.92 24.84
CA ASP A 2 -3.88 21.71 25.58
C ASP A 2 -5.29 21.29 25.12
N SER A 3 -5.92 20.41 25.91
CA SER A 3 -7.16 19.70 25.58
C SER A 3 -8.36 20.62 25.37
N GLN A 4 -8.21 21.90 25.70
CA GLN A 4 -9.24 22.93 25.53
C GLN A 4 -9.34 23.48 24.11
N SER A 5 -8.39 23.13 23.21
CA SER A 5 -8.26 23.77 21.89
C SER A 5 -8.82 22.98 20.68
N ILE A 6 -9.29 21.75 20.89
CA ILE A 6 -9.90 20.88 19.86
C ILE A 6 -11.38 20.69 20.21
N ASP A 7 -12.29 20.87 19.25
CA ASP A 7 -13.73 20.69 19.46
C ASP A 7 -14.12 19.22 19.69
N ALA A 8 -15.31 18.98 20.24
CA ALA A 8 -15.75 17.64 20.63
C ALA A 8 -15.88 16.67 19.44
N ALA A 9 -16.35 17.15 18.28
CA ALA A 9 -16.52 16.32 17.10
C ALA A 9 -15.16 15.86 16.55
N THR A 10 -14.19 16.77 16.49
CA THR A 10 -12.81 16.43 16.11
C THR A 10 -12.19 15.44 17.10
N ARG A 11 -12.38 15.59 18.41
CA ARG A 11 -11.88 14.62 19.39
C ARG A 11 -12.47 13.22 19.19
N GLN A 12 -13.78 13.14 18.94
CA GLN A 12 -14.43 11.85 18.68
C GLN A 12 -13.91 11.20 17.39
N LEU A 13 -13.67 12.00 16.34
CA LEU A 13 -13.04 11.54 15.11
C LEU A 13 -11.63 10.98 15.37
N LEU A 14 -10.80 11.74 16.08
CA LEU A 14 -9.44 11.35 16.44
C LEU A 14 -9.42 10.04 17.23
N GLN A 15 -10.30 9.90 18.22
CA GLN A 15 -10.43 8.67 19.02
C GLN A 15 -10.87 7.47 18.18
N ARG A 16 -11.90 7.63 17.33
CA ARG A 16 -12.41 6.55 16.46
C ARG A 16 -11.30 5.97 15.59
N TYR A 17 -10.45 6.84 15.03
CA TYR A 17 -9.39 6.46 14.10
C TYR A 17 -7.99 6.37 14.74
N GLY A 18 -7.90 6.22 16.07
CA GLY A 18 -6.66 5.81 16.74
C GLY A 18 -5.56 6.88 16.84
N PHE A 19 -5.93 8.15 16.94
CA PHE A 19 -4.95 9.23 17.10
C PHE A 19 -3.99 9.03 18.29
N ASP A 20 -4.48 8.47 19.40
CA ASP A 20 -3.70 8.26 20.63
C ASP A 20 -2.58 7.22 20.46
N ASP A 21 -2.65 6.39 19.42
CA ASP A 21 -1.62 5.41 19.06
C ASP A 21 -0.47 6.05 18.26
N ILE A 22 -0.56 7.35 17.93
CA ILE A 22 0.47 8.10 17.22
C ILE A 22 1.30 8.91 18.21
N PRO A 23 2.64 8.93 18.10
CA PRO A 23 3.52 9.69 18.99
C PRO A 23 3.52 11.20 18.65
N PHE A 24 2.34 11.83 18.58
CA PHE A 24 2.13 13.18 18.07
C PHE A 24 2.99 14.23 18.80
N GLU A 25 3.00 14.22 20.13
CA GLU A 25 3.78 15.19 20.92
C GLU A 25 5.29 15.04 20.71
N SER A 26 5.78 13.81 20.54
CA SER A 26 7.18 13.53 20.19
C SER A 26 7.52 14.08 18.80
N LEU A 27 6.62 13.91 17.82
CA LEU A 27 6.79 14.46 16.48
C LEU A 27 6.79 16.00 16.48
N GLN A 28 5.93 16.64 17.28
CA GLN A 28 5.94 18.10 17.47
C GLN A 28 7.29 18.58 18.00
N LYS A 29 7.77 17.93 19.07
CA LYS A 29 9.05 18.27 19.70
C LYS A 29 10.21 18.12 18.72
N ARG A 30 10.27 16.99 17.99
CA ARG A 30 11.31 16.75 16.99
C ARG A 30 11.31 17.78 15.86
N LEU A 31 10.13 18.22 15.42
CA LEU A 31 10.01 19.26 14.39
C LEU A 31 10.48 20.62 14.93
N ALA A 32 10.06 21.00 16.14
CA ALA A 32 10.49 22.24 16.80
C ALA A 32 12.00 22.30 17.07
N GLU A 33 12.62 21.15 17.36
CA GLU A 33 14.07 21.03 17.57
C GLU A 33 14.87 20.87 16.26
N GLY A 34 14.21 20.81 15.10
CA GLY A 34 14.86 20.59 13.80
C GLY A 34 15.47 19.19 13.62
N THR A 35 15.07 18.23 14.46
CA THR A 35 15.50 16.82 14.40
C THR A 35 14.54 15.94 13.57
N ALA A 36 13.45 16.52 13.08
CA ALA A 36 12.58 15.97 12.06
C ALA A 36 12.29 17.03 10.98
N GLY A 37 12.14 16.58 9.74
CA GLY A 37 11.92 17.43 8.57
C GLY A 37 12.26 16.68 7.28
N PRO A 38 11.89 17.20 6.10
CA PRO A 38 12.14 16.51 4.84
C PRO A 38 13.62 16.18 4.60
N ALA A 39 14.54 17.05 5.03
CA ALA A 39 15.97 16.82 4.93
C ALA A 39 16.44 15.65 5.83
N GLN A 40 15.79 15.46 6.97
CA GLN A 40 16.08 14.39 7.93
C GLN A 40 15.52 13.02 7.49
N ASN A 41 14.73 12.96 6.42
CA ASN A 41 14.24 11.69 5.86
C ASN A 41 15.34 10.90 5.11
N ARG A 42 16.43 11.56 4.72
CA ARG A 42 17.52 10.92 3.97
C ARG A 42 18.28 9.91 4.83
N ILE A 43 18.65 8.80 4.21
CA ILE A 43 19.51 7.79 4.81
C ILE A 43 20.91 8.38 5.00
N ARG A 44 21.47 8.16 6.19
CA ARG A 44 22.84 8.57 6.55
C ARG A 44 23.86 7.43 6.45
N GLY A 45 23.38 6.18 6.37
CA GLY A 45 24.19 4.99 6.19
C GLY A 45 24.70 4.81 4.76
N LYS A 46 25.46 3.74 4.54
CA LYS A 46 25.97 3.38 3.22
C LYS A 46 24.82 2.84 2.37
N VAL A 47 24.57 3.46 1.22
CA VAL A 47 23.56 3.00 0.26
C VAL A 47 24.24 2.46 -0.99
N GLU A 48 23.87 1.24 -1.37
CA GLU A 48 24.40 0.51 -2.51
C GLU A 48 23.24 0.00 -3.38
N PRO A 49 23.45 -0.18 -4.71
CA PRO A 49 22.47 -0.86 -5.54
C PRO A 49 22.21 -2.29 -5.04
N PRO A 50 21.10 -2.93 -5.46
CA PRO A 50 20.85 -4.34 -5.17
C PRO A 50 21.95 -5.22 -5.78
N GLU A 51 22.23 -6.34 -5.12
CA GLU A 51 23.19 -7.35 -5.55
C GLU A 51 22.55 -8.35 -6.55
N GLU A 52 23.40 -9.11 -7.25
CA GLU A 52 22.93 -10.21 -8.08
C GLU A 52 22.20 -11.24 -7.21
N GLY A 53 20.94 -11.54 -7.54
CA GLY A 53 20.09 -12.46 -6.78
C GLY A 53 19.08 -11.77 -5.85
N ASP A 54 19.26 -10.49 -5.50
CA ASP A 54 18.26 -9.73 -4.72
C ASP A 54 16.93 -9.61 -5.48
N LEU A 55 17.01 -9.53 -6.82
CA LEU A 55 15.86 -9.39 -7.71
C LEU A 55 15.67 -10.65 -8.56
N LYS A 56 14.55 -11.34 -8.38
CA LYS A 56 14.15 -12.50 -9.19
C LYS A 56 13.04 -12.11 -10.15
N ALA A 57 13.12 -12.55 -11.40
CA ALA A 57 12.03 -12.32 -12.36
C ALA A 57 10.90 -13.33 -12.13
N LEU A 58 9.66 -12.85 -12.16
CA LEU A 58 8.49 -13.72 -12.27
C LEU A 58 8.58 -14.48 -13.60
N PRO A 59 8.50 -15.83 -13.59
CA PRO A 59 8.61 -16.61 -14.82
C PRO A 59 7.52 -16.23 -15.83
N PRO A 60 7.83 -16.21 -17.14
CA PRO A 60 6.89 -15.79 -18.15
C PRO A 60 5.66 -16.70 -18.21
N MET A 61 4.52 -16.12 -18.60
CA MET A 61 3.28 -16.87 -18.81
C MET A 61 3.50 -18.07 -19.73
N GLY A 62 2.91 -19.22 -19.38
CA GLY A 62 2.98 -20.44 -20.17
C GLY A 62 4.28 -21.25 -20.02
N GLY A 63 5.27 -20.79 -19.25
CA GLY A 63 6.45 -21.60 -18.90
C GLY A 63 6.15 -22.67 -17.84
N ASP A 64 6.99 -23.72 -17.77
CA ASP A 64 6.88 -24.79 -16.76
C ASP A 64 6.98 -24.25 -15.34
N LEU A 65 8.03 -23.47 -15.05
CA LEU A 65 8.20 -22.86 -13.73
C LEU A 65 7.02 -21.95 -13.35
N ARG A 66 6.42 -21.21 -14.30
CA ARG A 66 5.22 -20.40 -14.03
C ARG A 66 4.04 -21.28 -13.63
N ARG A 67 3.86 -22.45 -14.27
CA ARG A 67 2.82 -23.42 -13.91
C ARG A 67 3.02 -24.02 -12.53
N GLU A 68 4.26 -24.38 -12.19
CA GLU A 68 4.60 -24.93 -10.86
C GLU A 68 4.28 -23.93 -9.74
N LEU A 69 4.69 -22.67 -9.91
CA LEU A 69 4.35 -21.59 -8.97
C LEU A 69 2.84 -21.37 -8.90
N MET A 70 2.15 -21.35 -10.05
CA MET A 70 0.69 -21.21 -10.09
C MET A 70 -0.01 -22.34 -9.34
N GLU A 71 0.45 -23.58 -9.48
CA GLU A 71 -0.09 -24.73 -8.76
C GLU A 71 0.11 -24.59 -7.24
N LEU A 72 1.30 -24.17 -6.80
CA LEU A 72 1.60 -23.94 -5.39
C LEU A 72 0.68 -22.87 -4.77
N GLY A 73 0.52 -21.72 -5.43
CA GLY A 73 -0.38 -20.68 -4.96
C GLY A 73 -1.85 -21.08 -5.02
N THR A 74 -2.27 -21.81 -6.06
CA THR A 74 -3.65 -22.31 -6.19
C THR A 74 -4.00 -23.24 -5.03
N LYS A 75 -3.09 -24.16 -4.68
CA LYS A 75 -3.26 -25.04 -3.52
C LYS A 75 -3.37 -24.25 -2.22
N ALA A 76 -2.58 -23.19 -2.04
CA ALA A 76 -2.67 -22.33 -0.86
C ALA A 76 -4.02 -21.58 -0.79
N MET A 77 -4.49 -21.02 -1.91
CA MET A 77 -5.80 -20.38 -1.99
C MET A 77 -6.94 -21.36 -1.69
N HIS A 78 -6.90 -22.56 -2.28
CA HIS A 78 -7.92 -23.60 -2.06
C HIS A 78 -8.00 -24.03 -0.59
N ARG A 79 -6.86 -24.07 0.13
CA ARG A 79 -6.82 -24.34 1.58
C ARG A 79 -7.32 -23.18 2.45
N GLY A 80 -7.71 -22.05 1.86
CA GLY A 80 -8.15 -20.86 2.59
C GLY A 80 -7.00 -20.09 3.26
N GLU A 81 -5.76 -20.30 2.81
CA GLU A 81 -4.57 -19.69 3.43
C GLU A 81 -4.31 -18.26 2.93
N VAL A 82 -5.03 -17.79 1.91
CA VAL A 82 -4.74 -16.53 1.20
C VAL A 82 -5.90 -15.55 1.34
N ALA A 83 -5.59 -14.29 1.64
CA ALA A 83 -6.52 -13.17 1.58
C ALA A 83 -5.93 -11.99 0.79
N ALA A 84 -6.81 -11.16 0.23
CA ALA A 84 -6.43 -9.94 -0.46
C ALA A 84 -6.58 -8.73 0.47
N VAL A 85 -5.66 -7.78 0.37
CA VAL A 85 -5.72 -6.48 1.05
C VAL A 85 -5.69 -5.38 -0.01
N ILE A 86 -6.65 -4.46 0.06
CA ILE A 86 -6.74 -3.33 -0.87
C ILE A 86 -6.53 -2.03 -0.10
N LEU A 87 -5.55 -1.23 -0.50
CA LEU A 87 -5.32 0.10 0.05
C LEU A 87 -6.24 1.12 -0.61
N ALA A 88 -7.24 1.60 0.13
CA ALA A 88 -8.29 2.51 -0.36
C ALA A 88 -8.52 3.72 0.56
N GLY A 89 -7.49 4.15 1.28
CA GLY A 89 -7.54 5.33 2.15
C GLY A 89 -7.47 6.68 1.43
N GLY A 90 -7.16 6.67 0.13
CA GLY A 90 -6.88 7.88 -0.65
C GLY A 90 -8.14 8.55 -1.20
N MET A 91 -8.18 9.88 -1.06
CA MET A 91 -9.10 10.73 -1.81
C MET A 91 -8.51 11.05 -3.20
N ALA A 92 -9.36 11.12 -4.21
CA ALA A 92 -9.00 11.51 -5.56
C ALA A 92 -9.19 13.03 -5.74
N THR A 93 -8.28 13.83 -5.17
CA THR A 93 -8.33 15.30 -5.26
C THR A 93 -8.31 15.80 -6.71
N ARG A 94 -7.57 15.11 -7.60
CA ARG A 94 -7.53 15.39 -9.05
C ARG A 94 -8.81 14.98 -9.81
N PHE A 95 -9.70 14.24 -9.16
CA PHE A 95 -11.00 13.81 -9.69
C PHE A 95 -12.15 14.53 -8.97
N GLY A 96 -11.94 15.77 -8.51
CA GLY A 96 -12.96 16.55 -7.83
C GLY A 96 -13.16 16.23 -6.35
N GLY A 97 -12.23 15.52 -5.71
CA GLY A 97 -12.27 15.28 -4.26
C GLY A 97 -13.19 14.14 -3.83
N VAL A 98 -13.44 13.17 -4.72
CA VAL A 98 -14.21 11.95 -4.41
C VAL A 98 -13.33 10.84 -3.82
N VAL A 99 -13.94 9.80 -3.26
CA VAL A 99 -13.20 8.61 -2.81
C VAL A 99 -12.62 7.89 -4.03
N LYS A 100 -11.30 7.70 -4.07
CA LYS A 100 -10.63 7.18 -5.28
C LYS A 100 -11.14 5.80 -5.70
N ALA A 101 -11.38 4.93 -4.74
CA ALA A 101 -11.90 3.58 -4.97
C ALA A 101 -13.30 3.56 -5.62
N ALA A 102 -14.07 4.64 -5.52
CA ALA A 102 -15.41 4.77 -6.10
C ALA A 102 -15.43 5.46 -7.48
N VAL A 103 -14.27 5.89 -8.00
CA VAL A 103 -14.17 6.49 -9.33
C VAL A 103 -14.38 5.41 -10.38
N GLU A 104 -15.30 5.67 -11.33
CA GLU A 104 -15.53 4.85 -12.51
C GLU A 104 -14.33 4.92 -13.47
N VAL A 105 -13.90 3.75 -13.96
CA VAL A 105 -12.70 3.63 -14.80
C VAL A 105 -13.00 2.92 -16.13
N LEU A 106 -13.75 1.82 -16.05
CA LEU A 106 -13.99 0.97 -17.21
C LEU A 106 -15.44 0.47 -17.20
N ASP A 107 -16.17 0.80 -18.26
CA ASP A 107 -17.50 0.29 -18.58
C ASP A 107 -18.50 0.35 -17.41
N GLY A 108 -18.62 1.52 -16.76
CA GLY A 108 -19.52 1.68 -15.62
C GLY A 108 -18.97 1.20 -14.27
N ALA A 109 -17.81 0.53 -14.26
CA ALA A 109 -17.23 -0.05 -13.05
C ALA A 109 -16.17 0.85 -12.42
N SER A 110 -16.26 0.97 -11.09
CA SER A 110 -15.27 1.67 -10.27
C SER A 110 -13.98 0.87 -10.08
N PHE A 111 -12.91 1.53 -9.62
CA PHE A 111 -11.67 0.84 -9.24
C PHE A 111 -11.90 -0.33 -8.29
N LEU A 112 -12.71 -0.12 -7.24
CA LEU A 112 -12.99 -1.17 -6.25
C LEU A 112 -13.74 -2.35 -6.88
N GLU A 113 -14.74 -2.09 -7.71
CA GLU A 113 -15.50 -3.15 -8.39
C GLU A 113 -14.60 -3.97 -9.32
N LEU A 114 -13.71 -3.34 -10.07
CA LEU A 114 -12.77 -4.04 -10.95
C LEU A 114 -11.79 -4.90 -10.16
N LYS A 115 -11.24 -4.40 -9.03
CA LYS A 115 -10.38 -5.19 -8.13
C LYS A 115 -11.12 -6.39 -7.54
N LEU A 116 -12.39 -6.22 -7.17
CA LEU A 116 -13.20 -7.31 -6.61
C LEU A 116 -13.60 -8.34 -7.68
N ARG A 117 -13.86 -7.93 -8.92
CA ARG A 117 -14.08 -8.83 -10.06
C ARG A 117 -12.86 -9.71 -10.32
N ASP A 118 -11.65 -9.13 -10.32
CA ASP A 118 -10.39 -9.88 -10.40
C ASP A 118 -10.27 -10.94 -9.30
N ILE A 119 -10.48 -10.54 -8.03
CA ILE A 119 -10.38 -11.45 -6.91
C ILE A 119 -11.44 -12.56 -7.00
N ALA A 120 -12.67 -12.22 -7.41
CA ALA A 120 -13.75 -13.19 -7.59
C ALA A 120 -13.47 -14.19 -8.70
N ALA A 121 -12.96 -13.73 -9.85
CA ALA A 121 -12.54 -14.59 -10.95
C ALA A 121 -11.42 -15.55 -10.51
N THR A 122 -10.44 -15.04 -9.76
CA THR A 122 -9.37 -15.88 -9.19
C THR A 122 -9.90 -16.89 -8.19
N ALA A 123 -10.78 -16.46 -7.27
CA ALA A 123 -11.41 -17.33 -6.29
C ALA A 123 -12.23 -18.45 -6.96
N GLN A 124 -12.91 -18.16 -8.06
CA GLN A 124 -13.64 -19.16 -8.84
C GLN A 124 -12.67 -20.15 -9.52
N ARG A 125 -11.63 -19.66 -10.20
CA ARG A 125 -10.65 -20.52 -10.90
C ARG A 125 -9.89 -21.44 -9.94
N CYS A 126 -9.58 -20.97 -8.74
CA CYS A 126 -8.85 -21.74 -7.73
C CYS A 126 -9.76 -22.60 -6.84
N ASP A 127 -11.07 -22.59 -7.09
CA ASP A 127 -12.11 -23.11 -6.19
C ASP A 127 -11.82 -22.77 -4.71
N ALA A 128 -11.62 -21.48 -4.46
CA ALA A 128 -11.21 -20.95 -3.18
C ALA A 128 -12.26 -19.97 -2.64
N ARG A 129 -12.23 -19.78 -1.33
CA ARG A 129 -12.87 -18.65 -0.65
C ARG A 129 -11.77 -17.66 -0.25
N ILE A 130 -11.83 -16.43 -0.75
CA ILE A 130 -10.76 -15.44 -0.60
C ILE A 130 -11.31 -14.21 0.13
N PRO A 131 -11.02 -14.05 1.42
CA PRO A 131 -11.37 -12.82 2.13
C PRO A 131 -10.70 -11.60 1.54
N VAL A 132 -11.41 -10.47 1.52
CA VAL A 132 -10.89 -9.17 1.11
C VAL A 132 -10.92 -8.22 2.28
N TYR A 133 -9.77 -7.65 2.61
CA TYR A 133 -9.62 -6.65 3.66
C TYR A 133 -9.34 -5.29 3.04
N LEU A 134 -10.30 -4.38 3.20
CA LEU A 134 -10.24 -3.05 2.59
C LEU A 134 -9.75 -2.03 3.62
N MET A 135 -8.53 -1.54 3.42
CA MET A 135 -7.93 -0.52 4.28
C MET A 135 -8.46 0.86 3.90
N THR A 136 -9.24 1.48 4.77
CA THR A 136 -9.87 2.79 4.56
C THR A 136 -9.12 3.90 5.30
N SER A 137 -9.60 5.14 5.21
CA SER A 137 -9.19 6.25 6.07
C SER A 137 -10.41 6.95 6.65
N PHE A 138 -10.23 7.89 7.58
CA PHE A 138 -11.35 8.68 8.10
C PHE A 138 -12.15 9.41 7.00
N ALA A 139 -11.54 9.68 5.85
CA ALA A 139 -12.17 10.35 4.72
C ALA A 139 -12.88 9.38 3.76
N THR A 140 -12.55 8.08 3.79
CA THR A 140 -13.10 7.08 2.86
C THR A 140 -13.95 5.99 3.53
N ASP A 141 -13.86 5.83 4.85
CA ASP A 141 -14.44 4.68 5.59
C ASP A 141 -15.95 4.56 5.40
N ASP A 142 -16.72 5.63 5.60
CA ASP A 142 -18.18 5.56 5.58
C ASP A 142 -18.73 5.22 4.18
N VAL A 143 -18.09 5.72 3.12
CA VAL A 143 -18.46 5.40 1.73
C VAL A 143 -18.09 3.96 1.41
N LEU A 144 -16.86 3.55 1.74
CA LEU A 144 -16.34 2.23 1.38
C LEU A 144 -16.95 1.11 2.21
N ARG A 145 -17.40 1.38 3.43
CA ARG A 145 -18.17 0.43 4.23
C ARG A 145 -19.49 0.09 3.55
N LYS A 146 -20.22 1.09 3.05
CA LYS A 146 -21.47 0.88 2.30
C LYS A 146 -21.23 0.12 1.00
N MET A 147 -20.19 0.46 0.25
CA MET A 147 -19.82 -0.28 -0.97
C MET A 147 -19.45 -1.73 -0.65
N ALA A 148 -18.66 -1.95 0.41
CA ALA A 148 -18.28 -3.30 0.85
C ALA A 148 -19.50 -4.15 1.23
N GLU A 149 -20.47 -3.58 1.93
CA GLU A 149 -21.74 -4.26 2.28
C GLU A 149 -22.52 -4.70 1.04
N SER A 150 -22.54 -3.91 -0.03
CA SER A 150 -23.22 -4.27 -1.28
C SER A 150 -22.43 -5.23 -2.18
N LEU A 151 -21.10 -5.21 -2.11
CA LEU A 151 -20.22 -5.96 -3.01
C LEU A 151 -19.70 -7.27 -2.40
N THR A 152 -19.91 -7.49 -1.10
CA THR A 152 -19.48 -8.72 -0.42
C THR A 152 -20.23 -9.94 -0.96
N THR A 153 -19.53 -11.07 -1.06
CA THR A 153 -20.12 -12.35 -1.47
C THR A 153 -19.66 -13.48 -0.53
N ASP A 154 -20.30 -14.64 -0.59
CA ASP A 154 -19.89 -15.81 0.19
C ASP A 154 -18.46 -16.26 -0.16
N ARG A 155 -18.10 -16.17 -1.45
CA ARG A 155 -16.79 -16.55 -1.98
C ARG A 155 -15.72 -15.49 -1.69
N CYS A 156 -16.08 -14.22 -1.73
CA CYS A 156 -15.19 -13.10 -1.43
C CYS A 156 -15.81 -12.18 -0.36
N PRO A 157 -15.76 -12.58 0.92
CA PRO A 157 -16.29 -11.74 2.00
C PRO A 157 -15.41 -10.50 2.18
N ILE A 158 -16.03 -9.34 2.34
CA ILE A 158 -15.29 -8.07 2.48
C ILE A 158 -15.39 -7.57 3.92
N LYS A 159 -14.25 -7.20 4.52
CA LYS A 159 -14.21 -6.45 5.78
C LYS A 159 -13.42 -5.16 5.59
N THR A 160 -13.95 -4.06 6.11
CA THR A 160 -13.21 -2.79 6.15
C THR A 160 -12.47 -2.65 7.46
N PHE A 161 -11.30 -2.02 7.41
CA PHE A 161 -10.57 -1.58 8.61
C PHE A 161 -9.89 -0.25 8.30
N PRO A 162 -10.07 0.78 9.14
CA PRO A 162 -9.46 2.06 8.85
C PRO A 162 -8.02 2.12 9.33
N GLN A 163 -7.18 2.80 8.55
CA GLN A 163 -5.87 3.26 9.02
C GLN A 163 -6.00 4.35 10.07
N PHE A 164 -4.87 4.77 10.65
CA PHE A 164 -4.90 5.77 11.71
C PHE A 164 -5.24 7.17 11.17
N ILE A 165 -5.40 8.12 12.08
CA ILE A 165 -5.58 9.55 11.79
C ILE A 165 -4.55 10.35 12.57
N SER A 166 -4.01 11.40 11.96
CA SER A 166 -3.18 12.39 12.66
C SER A 166 -3.56 13.82 12.28
N LEU A 167 -2.91 14.79 12.90
CA LEU A 167 -3.12 16.22 12.68
C LEU A 167 -1.88 16.85 12.05
N ARG A 168 -2.08 17.80 11.14
CA ARG A 168 -0.96 18.54 10.58
C ARG A 168 -0.34 19.48 11.60
N MET A 169 0.93 19.80 11.40
CA MET A 169 1.69 20.76 12.18
C MET A 169 2.13 21.94 11.31
N THR A 170 2.44 23.07 11.91
CA THR A 170 3.24 24.12 11.25
C THR A 170 4.70 23.66 11.15
N PRO A 171 5.53 24.27 10.29
CA PRO A 171 6.97 23.98 10.23
C PRO A 171 7.70 24.10 11.58
N GLU A 172 7.16 24.88 12.53
CA GLU A 172 7.69 25.10 13.87
C GLU A 172 7.21 24.04 14.90
N GLY A 173 6.44 23.03 14.48
CA GLY A 173 5.94 21.97 15.36
C GLY A 173 4.64 22.30 16.10
N GLN A 174 4.01 23.44 15.81
CA GLN A 174 2.72 23.81 16.43
C GLN A 174 1.57 23.09 15.73
N LEU A 175 0.42 22.93 16.40
CA LEU A 175 -0.79 22.38 15.77
C LEU A 175 -1.24 23.27 14.61
N PHE A 176 -1.35 22.72 13.40
CA PHE A 176 -1.84 23.47 12.25
C PHE A 176 -3.36 23.68 12.34
N ARG A 177 -3.79 24.91 12.06
CA ARG A 177 -5.20 25.27 11.95
C ARG A 177 -5.50 25.80 10.55
N ASN A 178 -6.60 25.33 9.98
CA ASN A 178 -7.11 25.78 8.68
C ASN A 178 -7.65 27.23 8.77
N ASP A 179 -8.12 27.78 7.66
CA ASP A 179 -8.67 29.15 7.63
C ASP A 179 -9.89 29.34 8.53
N ALA A 180 -10.63 28.27 8.83
CA ALA A 180 -11.74 28.28 9.79
C ALA A 180 -11.29 28.14 11.26
N GLY A 181 -9.97 28.10 11.53
CA GLY A 181 -9.40 27.92 12.86
C GLY A 181 -9.50 26.49 13.41
N ALA A 182 -9.95 25.52 12.61
CA ALA A 182 -10.09 24.12 13.01
C ALA A 182 -8.80 23.33 12.78
N PRO A 183 -8.51 22.30 13.59
CA PRO A 183 -7.42 21.36 13.33
C PRO A 183 -7.54 20.70 11.94
N SER A 184 -6.40 20.39 11.33
CA SER A 184 -6.37 19.80 9.98
C SER A 184 -5.97 18.31 10.03
N PRO A 185 -6.94 17.38 9.97
CA PRO A 185 -6.66 15.94 10.01
C PRO A 185 -6.12 15.40 8.68
N TYR A 186 -5.38 14.31 8.76
CA TYR A 186 -4.89 13.55 7.62
C TYR A 186 -4.67 12.06 7.95
N ALA A 187 -4.59 11.23 6.91
CA ALA A 187 -4.27 9.81 7.02
C ALA A 187 -2.73 9.62 6.99
N PRO A 188 -2.10 8.98 7.99
CA PRO A 188 -0.64 8.93 8.14
C PRO A 188 0.13 7.97 7.22
N GLY A 189 -0.40 7.69 6.03
CA GLY A 189 0.27 6.88 5.02
C GLY A 189 0.04 5.38 5.17
N HIS A 190 0.37 4.66 4.11
CA HIS A 190 0.06 3.23 3.98
C HIS A 190 0.91 2.31 4.89
N GLY A 191 1.97 2.82 5.51
CA GLY A 191 2.74 2.09 6.52
C GLY A 191 1.95 1.76 7.79
N ASP A 192 0.77 2.36 7.96
CA ASP A 192 -0.19 1.99 9.00
C ASP A 192 -0.77 0.59 8.84
N LEU A 193 -0.61 -0.05 7.68
CA LEU A 193 -1.28 -1.31 7.32
C LEU A 193 -1.23 -2.37 8.42
N THR A 194 -0.03 -2.76 8.87
CA THR A 194 0.14 -3.88 9.79
C THR A 194 -0.44 -3.56 11.17
N PHE A 195 -0.22 -2.34 11.65
CA PHE A 195 -0.74 -1.83 12.92
C PHE A 195 -2.28 -1.75 12.91
N ALA A 196 -2.86 -1.21 11.84
CA ALA A 196 -4.31 -1.06 11.70
C ALA A 196 -5.00 -2.43 11.55
N LEU A 197 -4.38 -3.35 10.81
CA LEU A 197 -4.88 -4.72 10.66
C LEU A 197 -4.88 -5.48 11.99
N ARG A 198 -3.81 -5.32 12.80
CA ARG A 198 -3.74 -5.87 14.17
C ARG A 198 -4.76 -5.24 15.11
N ARG A 199 -4.82 -3.90 15.17
CA ARG A 199 -5.80 -3.14 15.98
C ARG A 199 -7.25 -3.53 15.70
N SER A 200 -7.55 -3.89 14.45
CA SER A 200 -8.90 -4.32 14.04
C SER A 200 -9.29 -5.74 14.47
N GLY A 201 -8.34 -6.55 14.94
CA GLY A 201 -8.53 -7.99 15.21
C GLY A 201 -8.66 -8.86 13.95
N ILE A 202 -8.60 -8.27 12.74
CA ILE A 202 -8.69 -9.01 11.49
C ILE A 202 -7.48 -9.94 11.32
N LEU A 203 -6.26 -9.50 11.65
CA LEU A 203 -5.07 -10.34 11.51
C LEU A 203 -5.15 -11.58 12.40
N GLU A 204 -5.55 -11.40 13.66
CA GLU A 204 -5.77 -12.50 14.61
C GLU A 204 -6.83 -13.48 14.10
N ALA A 205 -8.00 -12.97 13.68
CA ALA A 205 -9.08 -13.80 13.15
C ALA A 205 -8.68 -14.55 11.87
N PHE A 206 -7.93 -13.89 10.98
CA PHE A 206 -7.42 -14.50 9.75
C PHE A 206 -6.47 -15.67 10.07
N GLN A 207 -5.47 -15.43 10.92
CA GLN A 207 -4.53 -16.47 11.37
C GLN A 207 -5.24 -17.61 12.09
N GLY A 208 -6.19 -17.29 12.98
CA GLY A 208 -6.99 -18.29 13.71
C GLY A 208 -7.85 -19.18 12.82
N SER A 209 -8.19 -18.71 11.60
CA SER A 209 -8.88 -19.50 10.58
C SER A 209 -7.96 -20.29 9.64
N GLY A 210 -6.65 -20.28 9.88
CA GLY A 210 -5.65 -20.93 9.03
C GLY A 210 -5.04 -20.04 7.95
N GLY A 211 -5.37 -18.75 7.95
CA GLY A 211 -4.78 -17.75 7.05
C GLY A 211 -3.28 -17.59 7.24
N ARG A 212 -2.54 -17.49 6.14
CA ARG A 212 -1.06 -17.38 6.14
C ARG A 212 -0.54 -16.26 5.27
N THR A 213 -1.18 -15.96 4.14
CA THR A 213 -0.63 -15.06 3.13
C THR A 213 -1.61 -13.95 2.80
N LEU A 214 -1.12 -12.70 2.83
CA LEU A 214 -1.89 -11.51 2.50
C LEU A 214 -1.29 -10.84 1.27
N MET A 215 -2.02 -10.77 0.16
CA MET A 215 -1.59 -9.97 -0.98
C MET A 215 -2.17 -8.56 -0.89
N MET A 216 -1.31 -7.57 -0.67
CA MET A 216 -1.67 -6.17 -0.61
C MET A 216 -1.40 -5.46 -1.95
N SER A 217 -2.34 -4.62 -2.39
CA SER A 217 -2.15 -3.75 -3.55
C SER A 217 -2.88 -2.40 -3.39
N ASN A 218 -2.41 -1.39 -4.11
CA ASN A 218 -3.11 -0.12 -4.26
C ASN A 218 -4.39 -0.30 -5.07
N VAL A 219 -5.48 0.37 -4.65
CA VAL A 219 -6.75 0.35 -5.40
C VAL A 219 -6.62 0.94 -6.80
N ASP A 220 -5.65 1.82 -7.02
CA ASP A 220 -5.44 2.52 -8.28
C ASP A 220 -4.56 1.79 -9.30
N ASN A 221 -4.00 0.64 -8.94
CA ASN A 221 -3.28 -0.25 -9.84
C ASN A 221 -4.15 -1.48 -10.13
N LEU A 222 -4.92 -1.40 -11.21
CA LEU A 222 -5.86 -2.45 -11.62
C LEU A 222 -5.16 -3.71 -12.11
N THR A 223 -3.92 -3.60 -12.59
CA THR A 223 -3.18 -4.75 -13.13
C THR A 223 -2.40 -5.52 -12.06
N ALA A 224 -2.30 -5.01 -10.82
CA ALA A 224 -1.87 -5.78 -9.66
C ALA A 224 -2.97 -6.77 -9.20
N THR A 225 -3.22 -7.78 -10.02
CA THR A 225 -4.24 -8.80 -9.81
C THR A 225 -3.83 -9.84 -8.78
N LEU A 226 -4.80 -10.49 -8.12
CA LEU A 226 -4.51 -11.64 -7.27
C LEU A 226 -4.05 -12.82 -8.13
N ASP A 227 -2.74 -13.07 -8.20
CA ASP A 227 -2.14 -14.06 -9.11
C ASP A 227 -1.58 -15.26 -8.32
N PRO A 228 -2.07 -16.48 -8.56
CA PRO A 228 -1.57 -17.67 -7.86
C PRO A 228 -0.08 -17.92 -8.07
N ALA A 229 0.51 -17.53 -9.21
CA ALA A 229 1.94 -17.71 -9.40
C ALA A 229 2.78 -16.72 -8.57
N VAL A 230 2.27 -15.52 -8.32
CA VAL A 230 2.94 -14.57 -7.41
C VAL A 230 2.87 -15.06 -5.97
N ILE A 231 1.72 -15.61 -5.56
CA ILE A 231 1.58 -16.29 -4.26
C ILE A 231 2.53 -17.49 -4.18
N GLY A 232 2.61 -18.32 -5.22
CA GLY A 232 3.55 -19.42 -5.30
C GLY A 232 5.00 -18.97 -5.19
N ALA A 233 5.39 -17.91 -5.90
CA ALA A 233 6.74 -17.35 -5.84
C ALA A 233 7.10 -16.88 -4.43
N HIS A 234 6.15 -16.28 -3.71
CA HIS A 234 6.34 -15.90 -2.31
C HIS A 234 6.53 -17.13 -1.40
N ILE A 235 5.68 -18.15 -1.56
CA ILE A 235 5.77 -19.39 -0.76
C ILE A 235 7.10 -20.11 -1.04
N GLU A 236 7.50 -20.23 -2.31
CA GLU A 236 8.77 -20.85 -2.71
C GLU A 236 9.98 -20.09 -2.15
N ALA A 237 9.93 -18.75 -2.18
CA ALA A 237 11.00 -17.93 -1.64
C ALA A 237 11.16 -18.07 -0.12
N GLY A 238 10.11 -18.48 0.61
CA GLY A 238 10.10 -18.54 2.07
C GLY A 238 10.31 -17.17 2.74
N ALA A 239 10.06 -16.08 2.00
CA ALA A 239 10.29 -14.73 2.46
C ALA A 239 9.17 -14.27 3.42
N ALA A 240 9.50 -13.39 4.36
CA ALA A 240 8.50 -12.76 5.22
C ALA A 240 7.62 -11.77 4.42
N LEU A 241 8.21 -11.16 3.38
CA LEU A 241 7.56 -10.19 2.51
C LEU A 241 8.14 -10.31 1.10
N THR A 242 7.28 -10.42 0.09
CA THR A 242 7.69 -10.30 -1.32
C THR A 242 7.14 -8.99 -1.89
N ALA A 243 8.00 -8.15 -2.46
CA ALA A 243 7.60 -6.90 -3.10
C ALA A 243 7.74 -6.99 -4.61
N GLU A 244 6.69 -6.62 -5.34
CA GLU A 244 6.73 -6.55 -6.79
C GLU A 244 7.50 -5.29 -7.25
N MET A 245 8.38 -5.47 -8.23
CA MET A 245 9.23 -4.43 -8.80
C MET A 245 8.97 -4.33 -10.31
N ALA A 246 8.61 -3.14 -10.80
CA ALA A 246 8.41 -2.90 -12.22
C ALA A 246 9.64 -2.22 -12.86
N PRO A 247 9.96 -2.49 -14.13
CA PRO A 247 10.95 -1.72 -14.89
C PRO A 247 10.63 -0.22 -14.88
N LYS A 248 11.65 0.61 -14.62
CA LYS A 248 11.55 2.06 -14.74
C LYS A 248 11.47 2.48 -16.21
N GLU A 249 10.64 3.48 -16.47
CA GLU A 249 10.59 4.25 -17.70
C GLU A 249 11.08 5.68 -17.46
N PRO A 250 11.49 6.42 -18.51
CA PRO A 250 11.93 7.80 -18.37
C PRO A 250 10.90 8.67 -17.64
N GLY A 251 11.33 9.29 -16.54
CA GLY A 251 10.50 10.20 -15.73
C GLY A 251 9.83 9.54 -14.53
N ASP A 252 9.92 8.22 -14.38
CA ASP A 252 9.43 7.54 -13.18
C ASP A 252 10.17 8.00 -11.92
N LYS A 253 9.39 8.21 -10.86
CA LYS A 253 9.91 8.50 -9.52
C LYS A 253 9.16 7.63 -8.53
N GLY A 254 9.90 6.91 -7.70
CA GLY A 254 9.33 6.04 -6.68
C GLY A 254 10.42 5.34 -5.89
N GLY A 255 10.02 4.63 -4.84
CA GLY A 255 10.96 3.78 -4.12
C GLY A 255 11.54 2.68 -4.96
N ALA A 256 12.73 2.23 -4.63
CA ALA A 256 13.46 1.20 -5.35
C ALA A 256 14.18 0.27 -4.38
N PRO A 257 14.49 -0.98 -4.77
CA PRO A 257 15.30 -1.87 -3.95
C PRO A 257 16.74 -1.35 -3.89
N ALA A 258 17.31 -1.28 -2.70
CA ALA A 258 18.70 -0.90 -2.46
C ALA A 258 19.22 -1.60 -1.19
N ARG A 259 20.54 -1.65 -1.03
CA ARG A 259 21.17 -2.15 0.19
C ARG A 259 21.55 -0.97 1.06
N VAL A 260 21.05 -0.94 2.29
CA VAL A 260 21.40 0.06 3.30
C VAL A 260 22.17 -0.65 4.40
N ASP A 261 23.42 -0.25 4.60
CA ASP A 261 24.34 -0.86 5.57
C ASP A 261 24.38 -2.40 5.45
N GLY A 262 24.40 -2.89 4.20
CA GLY A 262 24.46 -4.31 3.89
C GLY A 262 23.12 -5.07 3.96
N ARG A 263 21.99 -4.39 4.16
CA ARG A 263 20.65 -5.00 4.12
C ARG A 263 19.83 -4.55 2.92
N ALA A 264 19.40 -5.50 2.10
CA ALA A 264 18.46 -5.29 1.01
C ALA A 264 17.08 -4.83 1.54
N GLN A 265 16.58 -3.69 1.06
CA GLN A 265 15.31 -3.10 1.46
C GLN A 265 14.79 -2.13 0.39
N ILE A 266 13.54 -1.70 0.52
CA ILE A 266 12.96 -0.62 -0.30
C ILE A 266 13.35 0.73 0.30
N VAL A 267 13.90 1.59 -0.54
CA VAL A 267 14.23 2.96 -0.21
C VAL A 267 13.42 3.88 -1.12
N GLU A 268 12.61 4.77 -0.53
CA GLU A 268 11.89 5.79 -1.30
C GLU A 268 12.84 6.79 -1.98
N ALA A 269 12.43 7.31 -3.13
CA ALA A 269 13.24 8.26 -3.92
C ALA A 269 13.80 9.43 -3.11
N PHE A 270 13.02 9.99 -2.17
CA PHE A 270 13.42 11.13 -1.34
C PHE A 270 14.34 10.74 -0.16
N ARG A 271 14.51 9.44 0.10
CA ARG A 271 15.37 8.92 1.18
C ARG A 271 16.79 8.62 0.72
N PHE A 272 17.03 8.45 -0.57
CA PHE A 272 18.38 8.25 -1.08
C PHE A 272 19.29 9.45 -0.72
N PRO A 273 20.59 9.20 -0.47
CA PRO A 273 21.61 10.25 -0.45
C PRO A 273 21.57 11.09 -1.73
N GLU A 274 21.92 12.37 -1.64
CA GLU A 274 21.83 13.30 -2.78
C GLU A 274 22.78 12.95 -3.91
N ASP A 275 23.91 12.34 -3.57
CA ASP A 275 24.97 11.89 -4.47
C ASP A 275 24.76 10.45 -4.97
N PHE A 276 23.69 9.77 -4.54
CA PHE A 276 23.38 8.44 -5.03
C PHE A 276 22.70 8.50 -6.40
N ASP A 277 23.34 7.90 -7.40
CA ASP A 277 22.77 7.72 -8.74
C ASP A 277 21.67 6.64 -8.74
N GLN A 278 20.41 7.09 -8.68
CA GLN A 278 19.23 6.21 -8.67
C GLN A 278 18.95 5.53 -10.02
N GLU A 279 19.55 6.00 -11.12
CA GLU A 279 19.39 5.39 -12.45
C GLU A 279 20.09 4.02 -12.54
N ARG A 280 21.02 3.75 -11.62
CA ARG A 280 21.67 2.44 -11.46
C ARG A 280 20.71 1.34 -11.03
N ILE A 281 19.51 1.70 -10.57
CA ILE A 281 18.47 0.75 -10.17
C ILE A 281 17.37 0.77 -11.24
N PRO A 282 17.30 -0.23 -12.13
CA PRO A 282 16.44 -0.21 -13.32
C PRO A 282 14.96 -0.55 -13.01
N VAL A 283 14.63 -0.74 -11.74
CA VAL A 283 13.29 -1.10 -11.28
C VAL A 283 12.85 -0.21 -10.12
N PHE A 284 11.53 -0.15 -9.89
CA PHE A 284 10.96 0.56 -8.76
C PHE A 284 9.78 -0.23 -8.16
N ASN A 285 9.50 0.08 -6.91
CA ASN A 285 8.45 -0.50 -6.10
C ASN A 285 7.07 -0.17 -6.68
N THR A 286 6.29 -1.20 -6.98
CA THR A 286 4.90 -1.06 -7.45
C THR A 286 3.93 -0.72 -6.31
N ASN A 287 4.39 -0.86 -5.07
CA ASN A 287 3.58 -0.87 -3.85
C ASN A 287 2.55 -2.01 -3.82
N THR A 288 2.90 -3.15 -4.43
CA THR A 288 2.21 -4.44 -4.31
C THR A 288 3.09 -5.41 -3.55
N PHE A 289 2.53 -6.02 -2.50
CA PHE A 289 3.27 -6.89 -1.59
C PHE A 289 2.52 -8.19 -1.34
N VAL A 290 3.25 -9.27 -1.17
CA VAL A 290 2.76 -10.50 -0.55
C VAL A 290 3.40 -10.62 0.82
N LEU A 291 2.59 -10.74 1.86
CA LEU A 291 3.01 -10.69 3.26
C LEU A 291 2.70 -12.02 3.94
N ASP A 292 3.66 -12.56 4.67
CA ASP A 292 3.41 -13.64 5.62
C ASP A 292 2.70 -13.07 6.86
N ALA A 293 1.50 -13.56 7.13
CA ALA A 293 0.60 -13.07 8.17
C ALA A 293 1.24 -13.14 9.57
N LYS A 294 2.02 -14.18 9.82
CA LYS A 294 2.73 -14.36 11.09
C LYS A 294 3.88 -13.36 11.23
N SER A 295 4.64 -13.13 10.17
CA SER A 295 5.78 -12.22 10.17
C SER A 295 5.38 -10.77 10.38
N ILE A 296 4.20 -10.36 9.90
CA ILE A 296 3.68 -9.00 10.11
C ILE A 296 2.92 -8.82 11.43
N ASP A 297 2.71 -9.89 12.21
CA ASP A 297 2.07 -9.83 13.53
C ASP A 297 3.07 -9.41 14.62
N ALA A 298 3.67 -8.23 14.42
CA ALA A 298 4.67 -7.65 15.30
C ALA A 298 4.55 -6.12 15.32
N GLU A 299 5.22 -5.51 16.29
CA GLU A 299 5.48 -4.07 16.28
C GLU A 299 6.73 -3.78 15.45
N PHE A 300 6.67 -2.74 14.62
CA PHE A 300 7.81 -2.27 13.82
C PHE A 300 8.10 -0.81 14.16
N PRO A 301 9.36 -0.43 14.45
CA PRO A 301 9.72 0.95 14.69
C PRO A 301 9.87 1.70 13.35
N LEU A 302 8.79 1.75 12.56
CA LEU A 302 8.77 2.46 11.28
C LEU A 302 9.04 3.96 11.50
N THR A 303 9.75 4.54 10.55
CA THR A 303 10.06 5.97 10.54
C THR A 303 8.81 6.78 10.21
N TRP A 304 8.61 7.84 10.98
CA TRP A 304 7.66 8.91 10.65
C TRP A 304 8.34 9.92 9.72
N PHE A 305 8.10 9.81 8.42
CA PHE A 305 8.69 10.68 7.40
C PHE A 305 7.96 12.02 7.36
N ALA A 306 8.69 13.12 7.54
CA ALA A 306 8.10 14.46 7.46
C ALA A 306 7.89 14.87 6.00
N VAL A 307 6.67 15.29 5.65
CA VAL A 307 6.29 15.73 4.32
C VAL A 307 5.75 17.16 4.41
N ASN A 308 6.37 18.06 3.65
CA ASN A 308 5.86 19.42 3.49
C ASN A 308 4.63 19.41 2.58
N LYS A 309 3.59 20.11 3.01
CA LYS A 309 2.34 20.34 2.30
C LYS A 309 2.01 21.82 2.32
N THR A 310 1.10 22.20 1.44
CA THR A 310 0.42 23.49 1.47
C THR A 310 -1.05 23.23 1.71
N VAL A 311 -1.61 23.79 2.77
CA VAL A 311 -3.04 23.70 3.13
C VAL A 311 -3.55 25.12 3.30
N ASP A 312 -4.61 25.48 2.58
CA ASP A 312 -5.16 26.85 2.56
C ASP A 312 -4.10 27.93 2.28
N GLY A 313 -3.17 27.64 1.36
CA GLY A 313 -2.06 28.53 1.03
C GLY A 313 -0.97 28.65 2.10
N LYS A 314 -1.09 27.96 3.25
CA LYS A 314 -0.14 27.99 4.36
C LYS A 314 0.75 26.75 4.38
N PRO A 315 2.04 26.88 4.75
CA PRO A 315 2.91 25.72 4.97
C PRO A 315 2.40 24.83 6.09
N ALA A 316 2.35 23.54 5.83
CA ALA A 316 2.00 22.51 6.80
C ALA A 316 2.99 21.35 6.70
N VAL A 317 3.20 20.66 7.80
CA VAL A 317 3.96 19.42 7.88
C VAL A 317 3.02 18.31 8.29
N GLN A 318 3.14 17.17 7.61
CA GLN A 318 2.46 15.94 8.00
C GLN A 318 3.47 14.80 8.03
N PHE A 319 3.30 13.86 8.95
CA PHE A 319 4.17 12.70 9.11
C PHE A 319 3.52 11.44 8.54
N GLU A 320 4.22 10.74 7.67
CA GLU A 320 3.72 9.52 7.04
C GLU A 320 4.62 8.32 7.35
N ARG A 321 4.01 7.14 7.50
CA ARG A 321 4.71 5.85 7.48
C ARG A 321 4.51 5.19 6.13
N LEU A 322 5.49 4.40 5.72
CA LEU A 322 5.50 3.73 4.42
C LEU A 322 5.67 2.23 4.58
N VAL A 323 4.74 1.48 3.98
CA VAL A 323 4.72 0.01 4.09
C VAL A 323 5.98 -0.65 3.54
N GLY A 324 6.64 -0.04 2.54
CA GLY A 324 7.90 -0.53 2.00
C GLY A 324 9.03 -0.58 3.03
N GLU A 325 8.97 0.24 4.09
CA GLU A 325 9.97 0.22 5.16
C GLU A 325 9.93 -1.06 6.01
N LEU A 326 8.86 -1.87 5.93
CA LEU A 326 8.84 -3.21 6.54
C LEU A 326 10.03 -4.06 6.07
N THR A 327 10.51 -3.87 4.84
CA THR A 327 11.69 -4.58 4.30
C THR A 327 13.00 -4.26 5.03
N ALA A 328 13.05 -3.16 5.79
CA ALA A 328 14.18 -2.86 6.68
C ALA A 328 14.20 -3.78 7.92
N PHE A 329 13.08 -4.43 8.24
CA PHE A 329 12.91 -5.25 9.46
C PHE A 329 12.60 -6.72 9.15
N LEU A 330 11.95 -6.99 8.02
CA LEU A 330 11.58 -8.32 7.55
C LEU A 330 12.47 -8.75 6.40
N ASP A 331 12.74 -10.06 6.30
CA ASP A 331 13.49 -10.64 5.18
C ASP A 331 12.68 -10.50 3.88
N PRO A 332 13.12 -9.67 2.92
CA PRO A 332 12.34 -9.40 1.73
C PRO A 332 12.81 -10.23 0.53
N ALA A 333 11.86 -10.66 -0.30
CA ALA A 333 12.13 -11.04 -1.68
C ALA A 333 11.70 -9.90 -2.62
N PHE A 334 12.49 -9.61 -3.65
CA PHE A 334 12.08 -8.68 -4.71
C PHE A 334 11.76 -9.46 -5.98
N LEU A 335 10.54 -9.29 -6.46
CA LEU A 335 10.01 -9.99 -7.62
C LEU A 335 9.84 -9.00 -8.77
N ARG A 336 10.68 -9.10 -9.81
CA ARG A 336 10.51 -8.32 -11.04
C ARG A 336 9.29 -8.82 -11.78
N VAL A 337 8.36 -7.91 -12.05
CA VAL A 337 7.11 -8.17 -12.77
C VAL A 337 7.06 -7.36 -14.07
N GLU A 338 6.24 -7.80 -15.01
CA GLU A 338 6.04 -7.07 -16.26
C GLU A 338 5.24 -5.79 -16.02
N ARG A 339 5.63 -4.72 -16.69
CA ARG A 339 4.90 -3.44 -16.66
C ARG A 339 3.78 -3.40 -17.70
N HIS A 340 4.03 -3.96 -18.89
CA HIS A 340 3.13 -3.88 -20.05
C HIS A 340 2.70 -5.25 -20.56
N GLY A 341 1.71 -5.25 -21.43
CA GLY A 341 1.24 -6.46 -22.10
C GLY A 341 0.33 -7.33 -21.22
N PRO A 342 0.07 -8.58 -21.65
CA PRO A 342 -0.94 -9.43 -21.02
C PRO A 342 -0.57 -9.89 -19.59
N ASP A 343 0.72 -9.87 -19.23
CA ASP A 343 1.16 -10.14 -17.85
C ASP A 343 1.48 -8.87 -17.06
N ALA A 344 1.07 -7.68 -17.54
CA ALA A 344 1.31 -6.42 -16.85
C ALA A 344 0.81 -6.48 -15.39
N ARG A 345 1.61 -5.97 -14.45
CA ARG A 345 1.26 -5.89 -13.02
C ARG A 345 1.38 -4.47 -12.45
N PHE A 346 1.73 -3.50 -13.31
CA PHE A 346 1.88 -2.11 -12.90
C PHE A 346 1.34 -1.14 -13.94
N GLN A 347 0.08 -0.73 -13.76
CA GLN A 347 -0.61 0.29 -14.55
C GLN A 347 -1.42 1.21 -13.62
N PRO A 348 -0.76 2.06 -12.82
CA PRO A 348 -1.44 2.91 -11.86
C PRO A 348 -2.10 4.12 -12.53
N ILE A 349 -3.36 4.39 -12.20
CA ILE A 349 -4.07 5.58 -12.66
C ILE A 349 -3.97 6.67 -11.58
N LYS A 350 -3.27 7.78 -11.86
CA LYS A 350 -3.08 8.89 -10.90
C LYS A 350 -3.89 10.13 -11.27
N THR A 351 -4.21 10.33 -12.54
CA THR A 351 -5.06 11.43 -13.05
C THR A 351 -6.15 10.88 -13.98
N PRO A 352 -7.19 11.68 -14.31
CA PRO A 352 -8.19 11.28 -15.29
C PRO A 352 -7.59 10.94 -16.66
N GLU A 353 -6.56 11.67 -17.10
CA GLU A 353 -5.89 11.44 -18.39
C GLU A 353 -5.18 10.08 -18.44
N ASP A 354 -4.71 9.58 -17.30
CA ASP A 354 -4.11 8.25 -17.22
C ASP A 354 -5.13 7.14 -17.54
N ILE A 355 -6.43 7.35 -17.35
CA ILE A 355 -7.46 6.35 -17.70
C ILE A 355 -7.38 6.03 -19.18
N ASP A 356 -7.42 7.05 -20.04
CA ASP A 356 -7.41 6.86 -21.49
C ASP A 356 -6.04 6.33 -21.97
N LYS A 357 -4.96 6.83 -21.37
CA LYS A 357 -3.59 6.43 -21.72
C LYS A 357 -3.34 4.94 -21.42
N GLU A 358 -3.72 4.49 -20.23
CA GLU A 358 -3.41 3.13 -19.76
C GLU A 358 -4.53 2.12 -20.07
N ARG A 359 -5.70 2.57 -20.57
CA ARG A 359 -6.88 1.72 -20.83
C ARG A 359 -6.54 0.47 -21.63
N ALA A 360 -5.78 0.60 -22.72
CA ALA A 360 -5.48 -0.53 -23.60
C ALA A 360 -4.67 -1.62 -22.88
N ASP A 361 -3.66 -1.22 -22.09
CA ASP A 361 -2.84 -2.16 -21.32
C ASP A 361 -3.63 -2.78 -20.16
N ILE A 362 -4.46 -1.98 -19.48
CA ILE A 362 -5.34 -2.46 -18.40
C ILE A 362 -6.30 -3.51 -18.93
N VAL A 363 -7.03 -3.21 -20.01
CA VAL A 363 -8.01 -4.13 -20.62
C VAL A 363 -7.31 -5.43 -21.03
N LYS A 364 -6.19 -5.31 -21.76
CA LYS A 364 -5.42 -6.48 -22.23
C LYS A 364 -4.95 -7.37 -21.08
N ALA A 365 -4.48 -6.80 -19.98
CA ALA A 365 -4.03 -7.55 -18.81
C ALA A 365 -5.18 -8.19 -18.03
N LEU A 366 -6.31 -7.50 -17.92
CA LEU A 366 -7.49 -8.03 -17.22
C LEU A 366 -8.19 -9.13 -18.04
N GLU A 367 -8.32 -8.99 -19.36
CA GLU A 367 -8.82 -10.03 -20.26
C GLU A 367 -7.94 -11.27 -20.22
N ALA A 368 -6.61 -11.12 -20.29
CA ALA A 368 -5.67 -12.23 -20.20
C ALA A 368 -5.78 -13.03 -18.89
N ARG A 369 -6.37 -12.43 -17.85
CA ARG A 369 -6.61 -13.04 -16.55
C ARG A 369 -8.06 -13.45 -16.33
N GLY A 370 -8.94 -13.26 -17.31
CA GLY A 370 -10.37 -13.59 -17.21
C GLY A 370 -11.14 -12.74 -16.20
N CYS A 371 -10.71 -11.49 -15.99
CA CYS A 371 -11.36 -10.53 -15.09
C CYS A 371 -12.44 -9.69 -15.80
N LEU A 372 -12.36 -9.61 -17.13
CA LEU A 372 -13.28 -8.92 -18.02
C LEU A 372 -13.94 -9.91 -18.98
#